data_AF-A0A7V9UB68-F1
#
_entry.id   AF-A0A7V9UB68-F1
#
_cell.length_a   1.000
_cell.length_b   1.000
_cell.length_c   1.000
_cell.angle_alpha   90.00
_cell.angle_beta   90.00
_cell.angle_gamma   90.00
#
_symmetry.space_group_name_H-M   'P 1'
#
loop_
_entity.id
_entity.type
_entity.pdbx_description
1 polymer ?
#
loop_
_entity_poly.entity_id
_entity_poly.type
_entity_poly.pdbx_seq_one_letter_code
_entity_poly.pdbx_strand_id
1 'polypeptide(L)'
;MSVIIAGIVCTAAVLTALFLGELGSAASARARAQVAADAAALAAVAEGAPYGNSDPAGVAGTYAEANGAVLVSCGCDPLSDQAKVVVKVDGVEATARAELDAELFGALALPGDARGLHPEMKEAVDGLLRAAAGAVTLREGYRSVAEQRIRWLEALEKYGDPEVADDWVARPGHSLHQSGLAVDLGGDVELAARLVGELGLPLWRPMSWEPWHFELVGSRG
;
A
#
# COMPACT_ATOMS: atom_id res chain seq x y z
N MET A 1 -43.08 -19.10 52.53
CA MET A 1 -42.45 -17.83 52.07
C MET A 1 -41.05 -18.06 51.49
N SER A 2 -40.16 -18.81 52.16
CA SER A 2 -38.78 -19.04 51.71
C SER A 2 -38.64 -19.76 50.35
N VAL A 3 -39.51 -20.73 50.04
CA VAL A 3 -39.48 -21.46 48.75
C VAL A 3 -39.82 -20.55 47.57
N ILE A 4 -40.78 -19.63 47.76
CA ILE A 4 -41.19 -18.68 46.73
C ILE A 4 -40.07 -17.67 46.47
N ILE A 5 -39.44 -17.15 47.54
CA ILE A 5 -38.30 -16.23 47.43
C ILE A 5 -37.12 -16.90 46.72
N ALA A 6 -36.79 -18.14 47.08
CA ALA A 6 -35.73 -18.90 46.40
C ALA A 6 -36.01 -19.10 44.91
N GLY A 7 -37.25 -19.43 44.54
CA GLY A 7 -37.66 -19.57 43.13
C GLY A 7 -37.52 -18.27 42.34
N ILE A 8 -37.92 -17.13 42.92
CA ILE A 8 -37.78 -15.81 42.29
C ILE A 8 -36.30 -15.46 42.08
N VAL A 9 -35.45 -15.69 43.08
CA VAL A 9 -34.01 -15.42 42.98
C VAL A 9 -33.35 -16.31 41.92
N CYS A 10 -33.65 -17.61 41.88
CA CYS A 10 -33.14 -18.50 40.84
C CYS A 10 -33.58 -18.07 39.44
N THR A 11 -34.85 -17.68 39.28
CA THR A 11 -35.37 -17.21 37.98
C THR A 11 -34.69 -15.91 37.57
N ALA A 12 -34.55 -14.95 38.48
CA ALA A 12 -33.85 -13.70 38.23
C ALA A 12 -32.38 -13.92 37.86
N ALA A 13 -31.69 -14.85 38.53
CA ALA A 13 -30.30 -15.20 38.23
C ALA A 13 -30.16 -15.83 36.82
N VAL A 14 -31.05 -16.74 36.44
CA VAL A 14 -31.05 -17.33 35.09
C VAL A 14 -31.33 -16.28 34.01
N LEU A 15 -32.34 -15.42 34.22
CA LEU A 15 -32.65 -14.34 33.28
C LEU A 15 -31.48 -13.37 33.12
N THR A 16 -30.79 -13.04 34.22
CA THR A 16 -29.62 -12.17 34.20
C THR A 16 -28.45 -12.83 33.47
N ALA A 17 -28.22 -14.13 33.68
CA ALA A 17 -27.17 -14.87 32.98
C ALA A 17 -27.42 -14.94 31.46
N LEU A 18 -28.67 -15.20 31.04
CA LEU A 18 -29.05 -15.19 29.63
C LEU A 18 -28.83 -13.81 29.00
N PHE A 19 -29.29 -12.76 29.67
CA PHE A 19 -29.14 -11.38 29.21
C PHE A 19 -27.65 -10.97 29.09
N LEU A 20 -26.82 -11.34 30.07
CA LEU A 20 -25.37 -11.10 30.01
C LEU A 20 -24.72 -11.87 28.86
N GLY A 21 -25.19 -13.09 28.57
CA GLY A 21 -24.72 -13.89 27.43
C GLY A 21 -25.05 -13.24 26.08
N GLU A 22 -26.28 -12.78 25.90
CA GLU A 22 -26.70 -12.05 24.69
C GLU A 22 -25.90 -10.77 24.50
N LEU A 23 -25.76 -9.96 25.55
CA LEU A 23 -24.93 -8.75 25.53
C LEU A 23 -23.47 -9.05 25.16
N GLY A 24 -22.89 -10.11 25.75
CA GLY A 24 -21.52 -10.53 25.45
C GLY A 24 -21.35 -10.95 23.99
N SER A 25 -22.30 -11.70 23.44
CA SER A 25 -22.28 -12.11 22.04
C SER A 25 -22.39 -10.92 21.07
N ALA A 26 -23.29 -9.97 21.37
CA ALA A 26 -23.48 -8.77 20.57
C ALA A 26 -22.26 -7.86 20.61
N ALA A 27 -21.66 -7.69 21.80
CA ALA A 27 -20.42 -6.93 21.97
C ALA A 27 -19.26 -7.57 21.21
N SER A 28 -19.13 -8.90 21.26
CA SER A 28 -18.09 -9.62 20.52
C SER A 28 -18.27 -9.50 19.00
N ALA A 29 -19.51 -9.63 18.49
CA ALA A 29 -19.80 -9.48 17.07
C ALA A 29 -19.46 -8.08 16.57
N ARG A 30 -19.83 -7.04 17.33
CA ARG A 30 -19.49 -5.65 17.01
C ARG A 30 -17.97 -5.40 17.03
N ALA A 31 -17.26 -5.97 18.00
CA ALA A 31 -15.81 -5.84 18.08
C ALA A 31 -15.12 -6.49 16.86
N ARG A 32 -15.55 -7.69 16.44
CA ARG A 32 -15.04 -8.35 15.23
C ARG A 32 -15.31 -7.54 13.97
N ALA A 33 -16.54 -7.03 13.83
CA ALA A 33 -16.90 -6.17 12.70
C ALA A 33 -16.03 -4.90 12.64
N GLN A 34 -15.76 -4.27 13.79
CA GLN A 34 -14.91 -3.07 13.85
C GLN A 34 -13.46 -3.39 13.48
N VAL A 35 -12.89 -4.48 14.00
CA VAL A 35 -11.51 -4.91 13.64
C VAL A 35 -11.39 -5.16 12.14
N ALA A 36 -12.39 -5.81 11.53
CA ALA A 36 -12.41 -6.02 10.09
C ALA A 36 -12.51 -4.70 9.30
N ALA A 37 -13.33 -3.76 9.78
CA ALA A 37 -13.45 -2.44 9.17
C ALA A 37 -12.14 -1.66 9.26
N ASP A 38 -11.48 -1.66 10.42
CA ASP A 38 -10.22 -0.95 10.67
C ASP A 38 -9.10 -1.53 9.80
N ALA A 39 -9.01 -2.86 9.70
CA ALA A 39 -8.04 -3.54 8.83
C ALA A 39 -8.26 -3.17 7.35
N ALA A 40 -9.50 -3.20 6.87
CA ALA A 40 -9.84 -2.85 5.50
C ALA A 40 -9.58 -1.35 5.20
N ALA A 41 -9.91 -0.45 6.13
CA ALA A 41 -9.67 0.98 5.97
C ALA A 41 -8.18 1.32 5.96
N LEU A 42 -7.39 0.70 6.84
CA LEU A 42 -5.94 0.91 6.87
C LEU A 42 -5.27 0.36 5.60
N ALA A 43 -5.73 -0.78 5.09
CA ALA A 43 -5.23 -1.34 3.85
C ALA A 43 -5.59 -0.46 2.64
N ALA A 44 -6.83 0.05 2.57
CA ALA A 44 -7.22 0.99 1.51
C ALA A 44 -6.42 2.29 1.55
N VAL A 45 -6.20 2.88 2.73
CA VAL A 45 -5.46 4.15 2.80
C VAL A 45 -3.99 3.94 2.39
N ALA A 46 -3.40 2.79 2.72
CA ALA A 46 -2.05 2.44 2.28
C ALA A 46 -1.92 2.37 0.74
N GLU A 47 -2.99 2.00 0.02
CA GLU A 47 -3.03 2.05 -1.44
C GLU A 47 -3.27 3.44 -2.02
N GLY A 48 -3.90 4.35 -1.26
CA GLY A 48 -4.01 5.78 -1.62
C GLY A 48 -2.71 6.55 -1.38
N ALA A 49 -1.74 5.95 -0.69
CA ALA A 49 -0.39 6.45 -0.61
C ALA A 49 0.25 6.47 -2.02
N PRO A 50 1.32 7.26 -2.25
CA PRO A 50 2.04 7.31 -3.53
C PRO A 50 2.63 5.97 -4.04
N TYR A 51 2.36 4.86 -3.34
CA TYR A 51 2.92 3.52 -3.56
C TYR A 51 1.87 2.44 -3.84
N GLY A 52 0.58 2.74 -3.78
CA GLY A 52 -0.43 1.71 -4.09
C GLY A 52 -0.54 1.42 -5.57
N ASN A 53 -1.09 0.26 -5.90
CA ASN A 53 -1.42 -0.13 -7.28
C ASN A 53 -2.67 0.61 -7.81
N SER A 54 -3.06 1.72 -7.16
CA SER A 54 -4.28 2.49 -7.44
C SER A 54 -5.59 1.69 -7.33
N ASP A 55 -5.59 0.58 -6.59
CA ASP A 55 -6.80 -0.20 -6.25
C ASP A 55 -7.07 -0.29 -4.74
N PRO A 56 -7.36 0.84 -4.05
CA PRO A 56 -7.75 0.82 -2.64
C PRO A 56 -8.96 -0.07 -2.32
N ALA A 57 -9.91 -0.20 -3.26
CA ALA A 57 -11.13 -0.95 -3.06
C ALA A 57 -10.90 -2.46 -3.08
N GLY A 58 -10.10 -2.97 -4.02
CA GLY A 58 -9.73 -4.38 -4.09
C GLY A 58 -8.92 -4.82 -2.87
N VAL A 59 -8.00 -3.98 -2.41
CA VAL A 59 -7.21 -4.26 -1.19
C VAL A 59 -8.07 -4.20 0.07
N ALA A 60 -8.95 -3.20 0.22
CA ALA A 60 -9.94 -3.21 1.32
C ALA A 60 -10.80 -4.49 1.31
N GLY A 61 -11.20 -4.97 0.13
CA GLY A 61 -11.96 -6.20 -0.03
C GLY A 61 -11.18 -7.41 0.48
N THR A 62 -9.92 -7.55 0.07
CA THR A 62 -9.03 -8.65 0.49
C THR A 62 -8.86 -8.68 2.01
N TYR A 63 -8.63 -7.53 2.64
CA TYR A 63 -8.47 -7.45 4.09
C TYR A 63 -9.78 -7.63 4.85
N ALA A 64 -10.91 -7.19 4.29
CA ALA A 64 -12.23 -7.49 4.85
C ALA A 64 -12.47 -9.01 4.86
N GLU A 65 -12.24 -9.69 3.73
CA GLU A 65 -12.43 -11.14 3.59
C GLU A 65 -11.51 -11.93 4.52
N ALA A 66 -10.25 -11.53 4.65
CA ALA A 66 -9.30 -12.14 5.58
C ALA A 66 -9.75 -12.04 7.06
N ASN A 67 -10.60 -11.06 7.37
CA ASN A 67 -11.20 -10.87 8.70
C ASN A 67 -12.65 -11.40 8.78
N GLY A 68 -13.08 -12.22 7.82
CA GLY A 68 -14.43 -12.81 7.80
C GLY A 68 -15.54 -11.82 7.49
N ALA A 69 -15.20 -10.67 6.89
CA ALA A 69 -16.13 -9.63 6.52
C ALA A 69 -16.34 -9.57 5.01
N VAL A 70 -17.48 -9.04 4.60
CA VAL A 70 -17.72 -8.63 3.22
C VAL A 70 -17.63 -7.12 3.14
N LEU A 71 -16.89 -6.62 2.15
CA LEU A 71 -16.84 -5.19 1.85
C LEU A 71 -18.21 -4.72 1.31
N VAL A 72 -18.81 -3.75 1.99
CA VAL A 72 -20.11 -3.16 1.60
C VAL A 72 -19.90 -1.92 0.75
N SER A 73 -18.96 -1.05 1.15
CA SER A 73 -18.58 0.14 0.38
C SER A 73 -17.20 0.65 0.77
N CYS A 74 -16.52 1.29 -0.19
CA CYS A 74 -15.24 1.94 -0.01
C CYS A 74 -15.35 3.38 -0.54
N GLY A 75 -15.34 4.37 0.33
CA GLY A 75 -15.05 5.77 -0.02
C GLY A 75 -13.53 5.94 -0.04
N CYS A 76 -12.90 5.44 -1.10
CA CYS A 76 -11.46 5.26 -1.20
C CYS A 76 -11.03 5.81 -2.57
N ASP A 77 -10.60 7.07 -2.58
CA ASP A 77 -10.06 7.71 -3.77
C ASP A 77 -8.57 7.32 -3.89
N PRO A 78 -8.11 6.78 -5.03
CA PRO A 78 -6.70 6.42 -5.24
C PRO A 78 -5.69 7.55 -5.00
N LEU A 79 -6.14 8.82 -5.00
CA LEU A 79 -5.29 9.99 -4.74
C LEU A 79 -5.56 10.67 -3.40
N SER A 80 -6.39 10.07 -2.54
CA SER A 80 -6.67 10.60 -1.21
C SER A 80 -5.81 9.91 -0.15
N ASP A 81 -5.35 10.72 0.80
CA ASP A 81 -4.76 10.34 2.07
C ASP A 81 -5.78 9.75 3.06
N GLN A 82 -7.02 9.53 2.65
CA GLN A 82 -8.10 9.08 3.52
C GLN A 82 -8.92 7.98 2.86
N ALA A 83 -9.26 6.97 3.63
CA ALA A 83 -10.17 5.90 3.22
C ALA A 83 -11.28 5.74 4.25
N LYS A 84 -12.52 5.66 3.77
CA LYS A 84 -13.68 5.31 4.60
C LYS A 84 -14.28 4.00 4.11
N VAL A 85 -14.23 2.97 4.94
CA VAL A 85 -14.68 1.62 4.57
C VAL A 85 -15.87 1.20 5.42
N VAL A 86 -16.84 0.55 4.79
CA VAL A 86 -17.96 -0.14 5.45
C VAL A 86 -17.86 -1.62 5.15
N VAL A 87 -17.86 -2.45 6.18
CA VAL A 87 -17.85 -3.91 6.06
C VAL A 87 -19.00 -4.54 6.83
N LYS A 88 -19.29 -5.81 6.54
CA LYS A 88 -20.31 -6.61 7.23
C LYS A 88 -19.76 -7.96 7.66
N VAL A 89 -19.87 -8.27 8.96
CA VAL A 89 -19.50 -9.56 9.56
C VAL A 89 -20.74 -10.14 10.23
N ASP A 90 -21.17 -11.35 9.84
CA ASP A 90 -22.30 -12.06 10.47
C ASP A 90 -23.58 -11.20 10.62
N GLY A 91 -23.85 -10.32 9.66
CA GLY A 91 -25.01 -9.42 9.69
C GLY A 91 -24.79 -8.07 10.38
N VAL A 92 -23.66 -7.89 11.08
CA VAL A 92 -23.28 -6.65 11.75
C VAL A 92 -22.45 -5.77 10.81
N GLU A 93 -22.93 -4.56 10.56
CA GLU A 93 -22.18 -3.56 9.80
C GLU A 93 -21.28 -2.72 10.72
N ALA A 94 -20.08 -2.45 10.26
CA ALA A 94 -19.12 -1.57 10.91
C ALA A 94 -18.50 -0.62 9.90
N THR A 95 -18.07 0.54 10.37
CA THR A 95 -17.45 1.58 9.55
C THR A 95 -16.16 2.01 10.20
N ALA A 96 -15.12 2.17 9.39
CA ALA A 96 -13.84 2.70 9.81
C ALA A 96 -13.39 3.80 8.85
N ARG A 97 -12.56 4.71 9.38
CA ARG A 97 -11.87 5.73 8.60
C ARG A 97 -10.40 5.69 8.98
N ALA A 98 -9.54 5.63 7.99
CA ALA A 98 -8.10 5.73 8.16
C ALA A 98 -7.60 6.96 7.41
N GLU A 99 -6.55 7.59 7.95
CA GLU A 99 -5.90 8.76 7.39
C GLU A 99 -4.38 8.54 7.41
N LEU A 100 -3.71 8.89 6.33
CA LEU A 100 -2.26 8.91 6.22
C LEU A 100 -1.74 10.30 6.58
N ASP A 101 -1.01 10.40 7.68
CA ASP A 101 -0.27 11.62 8.01
C ASP A 101 0.96 11.75 7.09
N ALA A 102 0.81 12.58 6.05
CA ALA A 102 1.86 12.85 5.08
C ALA A 102 3.11 13.49 5.70
N GLU A 103 2.98 14.26 6.81
CA GLU A 103 4.12 14.88 7.49
C GLU A 103 4.94 13.85 8.28
N LEU A 104 4.27 12.88 8.90
CA LEU A 104 4.94 11.79 9.63
C LEU A 104 5.69 10.85 8.68
N PHE A 105 5.14 10.54 7.51
CA PHE A 105 5.81 9.76 6.47
C PHE A 105 6.96 10.52 5.79
N GLY A 106 6.89 11.85 5.74
CA GLY A 106 7.95 12.71 5.20
C GLY A 106 9.19 12.84 6.10
N ALA A 107 9.04 12.72 7.42
CA ALA A 107 10.10 12.99 8.39
C ALA A 107 11.18 11.88 8.54
N LEU A 108 11.00 10.72 7.90
CA LEU A 108 11.97 9.60 7.89
C LEU A 108 13.03 9.68 6.79
N ALA A 109 13.13 10.82 6.09
CA ALA A 109 14.05 11.02 4.96
C ALA A 109 15.47 11.43 5.40
N LEU A 110 16.46 10.57 5.11
CA LEU A 110 17.88 10.92 5.04
C LEU A 110 18.24 11.44 3.61
N PRO A 111 19.39 12.13 3.42
CA PRO A 111 19.74 12.76 2.14
C PRO A 111 19.95 11.73 1.03
N GLY A 112 19.39 11.98 -0.16
CA GLY A 112 19.48 11.09 -1.34
C GLY A 112 18.15 10.62 -1.94
N ASP A 113 17.06 11.30 -1.60
CA ASP A 113 15.72 11.24 -2.23
C ASP A 113 15.21 9.86 -2.67
N ALA A 114 14.86 9.03 -1.69
CA ALA A 114 13.95 7.90 -1.82
C ALA A 114 12.49 8.30 -1.52
N ARG A 115 12.13 9.59 -1.65
CA ARG A 115 10.72 10.00 -1.49
C ARG A 115 9.96 9.44 -2.67
N GLY A 116 8.75 8.99 -2.45
CA GLY A 116 7.93 8.51 -3.55
C GLY A 116 8.29 7.09 -4.04
N LEU A 117 9.19 6.34 -3.40
CA LEU A 117 9.45 4.93 -3.73
C LEU A 117 8.51 3.98 -2.97
N HIS A 118 8.06 2.92 -3.66
CA HIS A 118 7.33 1.81 -3.05
C HIS A 118 8.13 1.24 -1.86
N PRO A 119 7.52 0.87 -0.72
CA PRO A 119 8.26 0.44 0.47
C PRO A 119 9.23 -0.71 0.20
N GLU A 120 8.81 -1.72 -0.58
CA GLU A 120 9.67 -2.84 -0.98
C GLU A 120 10.82 -2.39 -1.89
N MET A 121 10.57 -1.44 -2.79
CA MET A 121 11.61 -0.86 -3.65
C MET A 121 12.62 -0.12 -2.78
N LYS A 122 12.15 0.69 -1.84
CA LYS A 122 13.01 1.43 -0.92
C LYS A 122 13.87 0.48 -0.08
N GLU A 123 13.27 -0.56 0.50
CA GLU A 123 14.01 -1.53 1.31
C GLU A 123 15.08 -2.27 0.48
N ALA A 124 14.72 -2.70 -0.73
CA ALA A 124 15.64 -3.36 -1.64
C ALA A 124 16.81 -2.45 -2.05
N VAL A 125 16.53 -1.21 -2.43
CA VAL A 125 17.55 -0.22 -2.81
C VAL A 125 18.43 0.14 -1.61
N ASP A 126 17.87 0.34 -0.43
CA ASP A 126 18.66 0.61 0.78
C ASP A 126 19.61 -0.55 1.11
N GLY A 127 19.13 -1.79 0.97
CA GLY A 127 19.94 -3.00 1.12
C GLY A 127 21.09 -3.06 0.11
N LEU A 128 20.77 -2.80 -1.15
CA LEU A 128 21.71 -2.77 -2.27
C LEU A 128 22.81 -1.72 -2.06
N LEU A 129 22.44 -0.47 -1.75
CA LEU A 129 23.37 0.63 -1.55
C LEU A 129 24.30 0.39 -0.36
N ARG A 130 23.79 -0.19 0.74
CA ARG A 130 24.62 -0.62 1.88
C ARG A 130 25.64 -1.67 1.48
N ALA A 131 25.22 -2.71 0.76
CA ALA A 131 26.10 -3.79 0.31
C ALA A 131 27.15 -3.30 -0.71
N ALA A 132 26.78 -2.34 -1.55
CA ALA A 132 27.68 -1.73 -2.54
C ALA A 132 28.74 -0.80 -1.92
N ALA A 133 28.64 -0.44 -0.64
CA ALA A 133 29.60 0.41 0.07
C ALA A 133 29.98 1.69 -0.69
N GLY A 134 29.00 2.33 -1.34
CA GLY A 134 29.16 3.57 -2.11
C GLY A 134 29.60 3.39 -3.57
N ALA A 135 29.84 2.16 -4.04
CA ALA A 135 30.12 1.88 -5.45
C ALA A 135 28.88 2.02 -6.36
N VAL A 136 27.69 1.88 -5.78
CA VAL A 136 26.39 2.09 -6.45
C VAL A 136 25.70 3.27 -5.80
N THR A 137 25.04 4.10 -6.61
CA THR A 137 24.26 5.26 -6.13
C THR A 137 22.84 5.23 -6.69
N LEU A 138 21.88 5.81 -5.97
CA LEU A 138 20.57 6.12 -6.52
C LEU A 138 20.68 7.43 -7.32
N ARG A 139 20.42 7.41 -8.63
CA ARG A 139 20.39 8.63 -9.46
C ARG A 139 19.01 9.22 -9.55
N GLU A 140 18.02 8.36 -9.79
CA GLU A 140 16.63 8.78 -9.89
C GLU A 140 15.71 7.72 -9.29
N GLY A 141 14.76 8.18 -8.48
CA GLY A 141 13.72 7.35 -7.88
C GLY A 141 12.35 7.77 -8.38
N TYR A 142 11.48 8.20 -7.48
CA TYR A 142 10.16 8.70 -7.85
C TYR A 142 10.22 9.92 -8.76
N ARG A 143 9.22 10.02 -9.64
CA ARG A 143 9.03 11.14 -10.55
C ARG A 143 7.55 11.46 -10.66
N SER A 144 7.13 12.69 -10.42
CA SER A 144 5.72 13.06 -10.56
C SER A 144 5.24 13.02 -12.02
N VAL A 145 3.92 12.91 -12.21
CA VAL A 145 3.28 13.01 -13.55
C VAL A 145 3.64 14.32 -14.25
N ALA A 146 3.74 15.42 -13.49
CA ALA A 146 4.08 16.74 -14.02
C ALA A 146 5.52 16.78 -14.56
N GLU A 147 6.47 16.21 -13.83
CA GLU A 147 7.86 16.09 -14.29
C GLU A 147 7.98 15.15 -15.49
N GLN A 148 7.25 14.03 -15.50
CA GLN A 148 7.20 13.15 -16.67
C GLN A 148 6.66 13.88 -17.90
N ARG A 149 5.66 14.76 -17.73
CA ARG A 149 5.13 15.59 -18.82
C ARG A 149 6.19 16.51 -19.41
N ILE A 150 7.03 17.12 -18.58
CA ILE A 150 8.12 17.98 -19.07
C ILE A 150 9.10 17.15 -19.90
N ARG A 151 9.56 16.00 -19.38
CA ARG A 151 10.48 15.10 -20.12
C ARG A 151 9.88 14.59 -21.43
N TRP A 152 8.58 14.29 -21.43
CA TRP A 152 7.88 13.87 -22.64
C TRP A 152 7.85 14.98 -23.69
N LEU A 153 7.57 16.23 -23.28
CA LEU A 153 7.60 17.37 -24.19
C LEU A 153 9.01 17.63 -24.74
N GLU A 154 10.04 17.51 -23.90
CA GLU A 154 11.44 17.61 -24.33
C GLU A 154 11.81 16.49 -25.32
N ALA A 155 11.33 15.26 -25.10
CA ALA A 155 11.53 14.15 -26.02
C ALA A 155 10.83 14.40 -27.36
N LEU A 156 9.61 14.92 -27.35
CA LEU A 156 8.90 15.32 -28.57
C LEU A 156 9.64 16.43 -29.33
N GLU A 157 10.19 17.43 -28.62
CA GLU A 157 10.99 18.48 -29.25
C GLU A 157 12.28 17.90 -29.87
N LYS A 158 12.92 16.95 -29.19
CA LYS A 158 14.17 16.32 -29.64
C LYS A 158 13.98 15.39 -30.82
N TYR A 159 12.94 14.55 -30.79
CA TYR A 159 12.76 13.46 -31.76
C TYR A 159 11.73 13.78 -32.85
N GLY A 160 10.83 14.74 -32.61
CA GLY A 160 9.82 15.20 -33.58
C GLY A 160 8.68 14.21 -33.85
N ASP A 161 8.89 12.92 -33.56
CA ASP A 161 7.92 11.85 -33.73
C ASP A 161 7.55 11.22 -32.36
N PRO A 162 6.25 11.15 -32.01
CA PRO A 162 5.81 10.58 -30.73
C PRO A 162 6.13 9.11 -30.54
N GLU A 163 6.13 8.29 -31.59
CA GLU A 163 6.44 6.86 -31.47
C GLU A 163 7.93 6.66 -31.22
N VAL A 164 8.77 7.43 -31.91
CA VAL A 164 10.22 7.45 -31.63
C VAL A 164 10.51 8.00 -30.23
N ALA A 165 9.76 8.99 -29.75
CA ALA A 165 9.94 9.52 -28.40
C ALA A 165 9.59 8.48 -27.31
N ASP A 166 8.57 7.66 -27.54
CA ASP A 166 8.09 6.62 -26.60
C ASP A 166 9.11 5.50 -26.39
N ASP A 167 9.99 5.26 -27.38
CA ASP A 167 11.11 4.30 -27.24
C ASP A 167 12.14 4.72 -26.17
N TRP A 168 12.21 6.02 -25.83
CA TRP A 168 13.22 6.58 -24.91
C TRP A 168 12.62 7.20 -23.65
N VAL A 169 11.41 7.72 -23.71
CA VAL A 169 10.77 8.41 -22.59
C VAL A 169 9.33 7.97 -22.54
N ALA A 170 8.93 7.24 -21.51
CA ALA A 170 7.53 6.82 -21.37
C ALA A 170 6.56 8.01 -21.37
N ARG A 171 5.38 7.83 -21.96
CA ARG A 171 4.29 8.82 -21.88
C ARG A 171 3.93 9.17 -20.42
N PRO A 172 3.47 10.40 -20.15
CA PRO A 172 3.02 10.78 -18.81
C PRO A 172 1.87 9.90 -18.34
N GLY A 173 2.03 9.26 -17.17
CA GLY A 173 1.06 8.30 -16.63
C GLY A 173 1.42 6.83 -16.89
N HIS A 174 2.48 6.58 -17.67
CA HIS A 174 2.91 5.22 -18.03
C HIS A 174 4.31 4.86 -17.51
N SER A 175 5.00 5.79 -16.83
CA SER A 175 6.32 5.52 -16.25
C SER A 175 6.19 4.91 -14.85
N LEU A 176 6.90 3.80 -14.60
CA LEU A 176 6.93 3.15 -13.29
C LEU A 176 7.66 3.97 -12.22
N HIS A 177 8.47 4.97 -12.61
CA HIS A 177 8.97 5.98 -11.67
C HIS A 177 7.84 6.81 -11.04
N GLN A 178 6.69 6.95 -11.72
CA GLN A 178 5.53 7.67 -11.18
C GLN A 178 4.76 6.89 -10.12
N SER A 179 4.97 5.59 -10.06
CA SER A 179 4.39 4.70 -9.04
C SER A 179 5.41 4.31 -7.97
N GLY A 180 6.65 4.84 -8.04
CA GLY A 180 7.73 4.45 -7.13
C GLY A 180 8.23 3.01 -7.30
N LEU A 181 7.86 2.36 -8.41
CA LEU A 181 8.16 0.96 -8.72
C LEU A 181 9.44 0.80 -9.56
N ALA A 182 10.09 1.91 -9.92
CA ALA A 182 11.33 1.93 -10.69
C ALA A 182 12.37 2.90 -10.11
N VAL A 183 13.64 2.56 -10.31
CA VAL A 183 14.80 3.39 -9.97
C VAL A 183 15.85 3.33 -11.06
N ASP A 184 16.57 4.43 -11.24
CA ASP A 184 17.78 4.48 -12.05
C ASP A 184 19.00 4.53 -11.13
N LEU A 185 19.87 3.54 -11.25
CA LEU A 185 21.10 3.42 -10.48
C LEU A 185 22.30 4.02 -11.23
N GLY A 186 23.25 4.57 -10.48
CA GLY A 186 24.53 5.08 -10.96
C GLY A 186 25.71 4.35 -10.33
N GLY A 187 26.91 4.74 -10.72
CA GLY A 187 28.14 4.07 -10.31
C GLY A 187 28.33 2.74 -11.05
N ASP A 188 28.68 1.69 -10.31
CA ASP A 188 28.92 0.34 -10.84
C ASP A 188 27.60 -0.46 -10.95
N VAL A 189 26.89 -0.22 -12.06
CA VAL A 189 25.60 -0.86 -12.37
C VAL A 189 25.71 -2.39 -12.51
N GLU A 190 26.86 -2.92 -12.92
CA GLU A 190 27.05 -4.37 -13.03
C GLU A 190 27.30 -5.01 -11.66
N LEU A 191 28.01 -4.33 -10.76
CA LEU A 191 28.01 -4.71 -9.34
C LEU A 191 26.58 -4.68 -8.77
N ALA A 192 25.78 -3.66 -9.09
CA ALA A 192 24.40 -3.59 -8.64
C ALA A 192 23.61 -4.84 -9.07
N ALA A 193 23.66 -5.21 -10.35
CA ALA A 193 22.99 -6.40 -10.87
C ALA A 193 23.47 -7.71 -10.22
N ARG A 194 24.77 -7.84 -9.95
CA ARG A 194 25.30 -9.01 -9.21
C ARG A 194 24.77 -9.05 -7.78
N LEU A 195 24.83 -7.94 -7.06
CA LEU A 195 24.36 -7.86 -5.68
C LEU A 195 22.86 -8.12 -5.56
N VAL A 196 22.05 -7.67 -6.53
CA VAL A 196 20.63 -8.00 -6.60
C VAL A 196 20.42 -9.52 -6.60
N GLY A 197 21.16 -10.25 -7.43
CA GLY A 197 21.10 -11.72 -7.48
C GLY A 197 21.66 -12.40 -6.22
N GLU A 198 22.80 -11.93 -5.71
CA GLU A 198 23.46 -12.50 -4.52
C GLU A 198 22.65 -12.33 -3.24
N LEU A 199 21.95 -11.20 -3.11
CA LEU A 199 21.12 -10.87 -1.94
C LEU A 199 19.67 -11.32 -2.08
N GLY A 200 19.25 -11.80 -3.26
CA GLY A 200 17.87 -12.18 -3.55
C GLY A 200 16.89 -11.00 -3.47
N LEU A 201 17.34 -9.80 -3.87
CA LEU A 201 16.48 -8.61 -3.86
C LEU A 201 15.41 -8.71 -4.96
N PRO A 202 14.18 -8.21 -4.73
CA PRO A 202 13.07 -8.28 -5.68
C PRO A 202 13.21 -7.24 -6.81
N LEU A 203 14.42 -7.06 -7.35
CA LEU A 203 14.73 -6.09 -8.41
C LEU A 203 15.13 -6.82 -9.70
N TRP A 204 14.76 -6.24 -10.84
CA TRP A 204 15.17 -6.79 -12.15
C TRP A 204 15.35 -5.67 -13.19
N ARG A 205 16.06 -5.99 -14.28
CA ARG A 205 16.28 -5.08 -15.41
C ARG A 205 15.31 -5.43 -16.54
N PRO A 206 14.32 -4.58 -16.84
CA PRO A 206 13.28 -4.89 -17.83
C PRO A 206 13.76 -4.79 -19.28
N MET A 207 14.81 -4.02 -19.52
CA MET A 207 15.24 -3.63 -20.85
C MET A 207 16.76 -3.61 -20.93
N SER A 208 17.30 -4.15 -22.01
CA SER A 208 18.75 -4.29 -22.20
C SER A 208 19.45 -2.98 -22.58
N TRP A 209 18.70 -1.99 -23.09
CA TRP A 209 19.25 -0.71 -23.54
C TRP A 209 19.32 0.36 -22.43
N GLU A 210 18.67 0.13 -21.28
CA GLU A 210 18.81 0.97 -20.08
C GLU A 210 19.30 0.12 -18.91
N PRO A 211 20.58 -0.32 -18.93
CA PRO A 211 21.10 -1.22 -17.91
C PRO A 211 21.07 -0.63 -16.49
N TRP A 212 20.97 0.70 -16.37
CA TRP A 212 20.83 1.41 -15.10
C TRP A 212 19.42 1.36 -14.52
N HIS A 213 18.41 0.99 -15.31
CA HIS A 213 17.01 1.00 -14.91
C HIS A 213 16.63 -0.32 -14.25
N PHE A 214 16.12 -0.24 -13.01
CA PHE A 214 15.66 -1.39 -12.24
C PHE A 214 14.22 -1.18 -11.81
N GLU A 215 13.45 -2.26 -11.85
CA GLU A 215 12.06 -2.29 -11.41
C GLU A 215 11.84 -3.37 -10.35
N LEU A 216 10.77 -3.24 -9.56
CA LEU A 216 10.30 -4.33 -8.73
C LEU A 216 9.81 -5.52 -9.57
N VAL A 217 10.06 -6.74 -9.12
CA VAL A 217 9.53 -7.94 -9.78
C VAL A 217 8.00 -7.90 -9.72
N GLY A 218 7.34 -8.10 -10.87
CA GLY A 218 5.88 -8.03 -10.98
C GLY A 218 5.32 -6.62 -11.21
N SER A 219 6.18 -5.60 -11.36
CA SER A 219 5.81 -4.22 -11.74
C SER A 219 5.07 -4.11 -13.07
N ARG A 220 5.30 -5.08 -13.97
CA ARG A 220 4.73 -5.13 -15.32
C ARG A 220 3.67 -6.24 -15.35
N GLY A 221 2.40 -5.86 -15.40
CA GLY A 221 1.23 -6.72 -15.51
C GLY A 221 0.34 -6.29 -16.67
#